data_AF-A0A954BBJ9-F1
#
_entry.id   AF-A0A954BBJ9-F1
#
_cell.length_a   1.000
_cell.length_b   1.000
_cell.length_c   1.000
_cell.angle_alpha   90.00
_cell.angle_beta   90.00
_cell.angle_gamma   90.00
#
_symmetry.space_group_name_H-M   'P 1'
#
loop_
_entity.id
_entity.type
_entity.pdbx_description
1 polymer ?
#
loop_
_entity_poly.entity_id
_entity_poly.type
_entity_poly.pdbx_seq_one_letter_code
_entity_poly.pdbx_strand_id
1 'polypeptide(L)' 'MKLPFGPGALVAAAFIGPGTVTACTLAGANFGYALIWALVFATAATMVLQDMAARLGIASGKGL' A
#
# COMPACT_ATOMS: atom_id res chain seq x y z
N MET A 1 -0.60 -2.38 24.32
CA MET A 1 -1.76 -2.26 23.42
C MET A 1 -1.63 -3.33 22.34
N LYS A 2 -2.33 -4.47 22.47
CA LYS A 2 -2.34 -5.51 21.44
C LYS A 2 -3.35 -5.08 20.38
N LEU A 3 -2.88 -4.58 19.24
CA LEU A 3 -3.74 -4.33 18.08
C LEU A 3 -4.38 -5.67 17.68
N PRO A 4 -5.72 -5.78 17.59
CA PRO A 4 -6.37 -7.02 17.18
C PRO A 4 -6.10 -7.37 15.70
N PHE A 5 -5.52 -6.43 14.96
CA PHE A 5 -5.13 -6.57 13.56
C PHE A 5 -3.62 -6.81 13.47
N GLY A 6 -3.21 -7.75 12.62
CA GLY A 6 -1.80 -8.07 12.37
C GLY A 6 -1.02 -6.89 11.77
N PRO A 7 0.31 -7.03 11.61
CA PRO A 7 1.19 -5.94 11.15
C PRO A 7 0.82 -5.38 9.77
N GLY A 8 0.12 -6.16 8.94
CA GLY A 8 -0.38 -5.72 7.63
C GLY A 8 -1.31 -4.50 7.70
N ALA A 9 -2.13 -4.35 8.74
CA ALA A 9 -2.99 -3.17 8.89
C ALA A 9 -2.19 -1.89 9.14
N LEU A 10 -1.11 -1.99 9.94
CA LEU A 10 -0.20 -0.87 10.21
C LEU A 10 0.57 -0.46 8.96
N VAL A 11 1.05 -1.45 8.19
CA VAL A 11 1.70 -1.22 6.89
C VAL A 11 0.74 -0.53 5.92
N ALA A 12 -0.49 -1.03 5.78
CA ALA A 12 -1.48 -0.44 4.89
C ALA A 12 -1.79 1.02 5.29
N ALA A 13 -1.93 1.31 6.58
CA ALA A 13 -2.13 2.67 7.06
C ALA A 13 -0.96 3.59 6.70
N ALA A 14 0.28 3.09 6.71
CA ALA A 14 1.47 3.87 6.34
C ALA A 14 1.52 4.21 4.84
N PHE A 15 0.88 3.41 3.98
CA PHE A 15 0.82 3.68 2.54
C PHE A 15 -0.15 4.82 2.18
N ILE A 16 -1.14 5.10 3.03
CA ILE A 16 -2.17 6.12 2.77
C ILE A 16 -1.83 7.37 3.60
N GLY A 17 -1.14 8.31 2.96
CA GLY A 17 -0.81 9.61 3.52
C GLY A 17 -1.44 10.78 2.75
N PRO A 18 -1.19 12.03 3.18
CA PRO A 18 -1.69 13.23 2.50
C PRO A 18 -1.27 13.29 1.03
N GLY A 19 -0.05 12.85 0.70
CA GLY A 19 0.46 12.84 -0.68
C GLY A 19 -0.35 11.92 -1.61
N THR A 20 -0.65 10.69 -1.17
CA THR A 20 -1.49 9.77 -1.94
C THR A 20 -2.91 10.30 -2.12
N VAL A 21 -3.48 10.94 -1.09
CA VAL A 21 -4.81 11.57 -1.19
C VAL A 21 -4.79 12.70 -2.23
N THR A 22 -3.81 13.59 -2.19
CA THR A 22 -3.65 14.67 -3.17
C THR A 22 -3.47 14.13 -4.59
N ALA A 23 -2.60 13.14 -4.78
CA ALA A 23 -2.35 12.55 -6.09
C ALA A 23 -3.59 11.87 -6.68
N CYS A 24 -4.31 11.07 -5.89
CA CYS A 24 -5.55 10.41 -6.34
C CYS A 24 -6.65 11.42 -6.62
N THR A 25 -6.74 12.50 -5.82
CA THR A 25 -7.72 13.58 -6.03
C THR A 25 -7.44 14.32 -7.32
N LEU A 26 -6.19 14.72 -7.57
CA LEU A 26 -5.79 15.38 -8.82
C LEU A 26 -5.95 14.46 -10.03
N ALA A 27 -5.65 13.17 -9.89
CA ALA A 27 -5.87 12.18 -10.94
C ALA A 27 -7.36 12.07 -11.29
N GLY A 28 -8.24 11.98 -10.29
CA GLY A 28 -9.69 11.95 -10.50
C GLY A 28 -10.25 13.26 -11.08
N ALA A 29 -9.77 14.41 -10.61
CA ALA A 29 -10.21 15.72 -11.10
C ALA A 29 -9.82 15.97 -12.57
N ASN A 30 -8.60 15.55 -12.97
CA ASN A 30 -8.09 15.81 -14.32
C ASN A 30 -8.44 14.71 -15.33
N PHE A 31 -8.59 13.46 -14.90
CA PHE A 31 -8.76 12.30 -15.79
C PHE A 31 -10.04 11.49 -15.53
N GLY A 32 -10.89 11.92 -14.59
CA GLY A 32 -12.08 11.18 -14.19
C GLY A 32 -11.74 9.75 -13.76
N TYR A 33 -12.42 8.78 -14.35
CA TYR A 33 -12.22 7.35 -14.06
C TYR A 33 -11.17 6.66 -14.94
N ALA A 34 -10.54 7.38 -15.88
CA ALA A 34 -9.61 6.79 -16.84
C ALA A 34 -8.38 6.13 -16.18
N LEU A 35 -8.02 6.53 -14.96
CA LEU A 35 -6.85 6.03 -14.23
C LEU A 35 -7.18 4.99 -13.14
N ILE A 36 -8.43 4.52 -13.02
CA ILE A 36 -8.78 3.48 -12.02
C ILE A 36 -7.93 2.22 -12.22
N TRP A 37 -7.67 1.83 -13.47
CA TRP A 37 -6.84 0.64 -13.75
C TRP A 37 -5.44 0.76 -13.15
N ALA A 38 -4.85 1.97 -13.16
CA ALA A 38 -3.54 2.22 -12.61
C ALA A 38 -3.54 2.08 -11.07
N LEU A 39 -4.62 2.52 -10.41
CA LEU A 39 -4.81 2.33 -8.97
C LEU A 39 -4.91 0.84 -8.60
N VAL A 40 -5.67 0.06 -9.38
CA VAL A 40 -5.80 -1.39 -9.19
C VAL A 40 -4.45 -2.08 -9.39
N PHE A 41 -3.73 -1.73 -10.46
CA PHE A 41 -2.40 -2.27 -10.73
C PHE A 41 -1.41 -1.94 -9.61
N ALA A 42 -1.35 -0.68 -9.17
CA ALA A 42 -0.48 -0.25 -8.08
C ALA A 42 -0.77 -1.00 -6.76
N THR A 43 -2.06 -1.26 -6.48
CA THR A 43 -2.49 -2.01 -5.30
C THR A 43 -2.04 -3.47 -5.37
N ALA A 44 -2.25 -4.14 -6.52
CA ALA A 44 -1.80 -5.51 -6.73
C ALA A 44 -0.27 -5.64 -6.65
N ALA A 45 0.47 -4.71 -7.26
CA ALA A 45 1.92 -4.66 -7.18
C ALA A 45 2.40 -4.49 -5.73
N THR A 46 1.76 -3.59 -4.97
CA THR A 46 2.05 -3.40 -3.55
C THR A 46 1.85 -4.68 -2.75
N MET A 47 0.77 -5.44 -2.99
CA MET A 47 0.53 -6.71 -2.29
C MET A 47 1.65 -7.73 -2.54
N VAL A 48 2.11 -7.86 -3.78
CA VAL A 48 3.22 -8.78 -4.12
C VAL A 48 4.51 -8.37 -3.43
N LEU A 49 4.85 -7.08 -3.49
CA LEU A 49 6.06 -6.55 -2.86
C LEU A 49 6.02 -6.71 -1.34
N GLN A 50 4.87 -6.46 -0.71
CA GLN A 50 4.71 -6.62 0.72
C GLN A 50 4.76 -8.09 1.17
N ASP A 51 4.27 -9.04 0.37
CA ASP A 51 4.44 -10.47 0.65
C ASP A 51 5.92 -10.86 0.64
N MET A 52 6.68 -10.39 -0.36
CA MET A 52 8.13 -10.62 -0.45
C MET A 52 8.87 -10.01 0.74
N ALA A 53 8.57 -8.76 1.10
CA ALA A 53 9.18 -8.09 2.24
C ALA A 53 8.84 -8.79 3.56
N ALA A 54 7.59 -9.24 3.74
CA ALA A 54 7.18 -10.01 4.91
C ALA A 54 7.93 -11.35 5.01
N ARG A 55 8.03 -12.10 3.91
CA ARG A 55 8.81 -13.35 3.85
C ARG A 55 10.27 -13.12 4.19
N LEU A 56 10.88 -12.08 3.63
CA LEU A 56 12.29 -11.78 3.90
C LEU A 56 12.52 -11.39 5.36
N GLY A 57 11.63 -10.59 5.94
CA GLY A 57 11.70 -10.19 7.34
C GLY A 57 11.56 -11.38 8.30
N ILE A 58 10.65 -12.30 7.99
CA ILE A 58 10.48 -13.54 8.76
C ILE A 58 11.69 -14.46 8.62
N ALA A 59 12.22 -14.65 7.40
CA ALA A 59 13.33 -15.58 7.14
C ALA A 59 14.68 -15.08 7.69
N SER A 60 14.94 -13.77 7.60
CA SER A 60 16.21 -13.19 8.06
C SER A 60 16.22 -12.82 9.54
N GLY A 61 15.06 -12.71 10.18
CA GLY A 61 14.92 -12.18 11.54
C GLY A 61 15.31 -10.71 11.68
N LYS A 62 15.51 -10.01 10.56
CA LYS A 62 15.84 -8.58 10.47
C LYS A 62 14.77 -7.87 9.65
N GLY A 63 14.62 -6.57 9.84
CA GLY A 63 13.86 -5.77 8.89
C GLY A 63 14.48 -5.85 7.49
N LEU A 64 13.68 -5.56 6.46
CA LEU A 64 14.21 -5.29 5.12
C LEU A 64 15.28 -4.19 5.20
#